data_AF-A0AA96G2Y3-F1
#
_entry.id   AF-A0AA96G2Y3-F1
#
_cell.length_a   1.000
_cell.length_b   1.000
_cell.length_c   1.000
_cell.angle_alpha   90.00
_cell.angle_beta   90.00
_cell.angle_gamma   90.00
#
_symmetry.space_group_name_H-M   'P 1'
#
loop_
_entity.id
_entity.type
_entity.pdbx_description
1 polymer ?
#
loop_
_entity_poly.entity_id
_entity_poly.type
_entity_poly.pdbx_seq_one_letter_code
_entity_poly.pdbx_strand_id
1 'polypeptide(L)' 'MPRTGAPRPPAPPPERTVYRVAYTLAGERAVHRAEVAVVPGYSQESDIPRILAARLTGNPADGRRIVLLEVRER' A
#
# COMPACT_ATOMS: atom_id res chain seq x y z
N MET A 1 -18.45 -39.34 23.03
CA MET A 1 -18.92 -37.94 23.14
C MET A 1 -17.96 -37.02 22.37
N PRO A 2 -18.17 -36.75 21.07
CA PRO A 2 -17.35 -35.77 20.36
C PRO A 2 -17.89 -34.36 20.62
N ARG A 3 -17.10 -33.49 21.26
CA ARG A 3 -17.34 -32.05 21.19
C ARG A 3 -16.61 -31.52 19.98
N THR A 4 -17.31 -31.51 18.84
CA THR A 4 -16.86 -30.83 17.62
C THR A 4 -16.80 -29.34 17.92
N GLY A 5 -15.60 -28.80 18.15
CA GLY A 5 -15.38 -27.36 18.22
C GLY A 5 -15.69 -26.76 16.86
N ALA A 6 -16.72 -25.93 16.76
CA ALA A 6 -17.00 -25.19 15.54
C ALA A 6 -15.78 -24.31 15.18
N PRO A 7 -15.36 -24.25 13.91
CA PRO A 7 -14.29 -23.35 13.51
C PRO A 7 -14.71 -21.91 13.83
N ARG A 8 -13.86 -21.17 14.57
CA ARG A 8 -14.09 -19.74 14.80
C ARG A 8 -14.16 -19.05 13.44
N PRO A 9 -15.12 -18.13 13.22
CA PRO A 9 -15.14 -17.33 12.00
C PRO A 9 -13.80 -16.58 11.88
N PRO A 10 -13.27 -16.42 10.65
CA PRO A 10 -12.06 -15.63 10.43
C PRO A 10 -12.29 -14.21 10.97
N ALA A 11 -11.28 -13.63 11.61
CA ALA A 11 -11.34 -12.24 12.05
C ALA A 11 -11.69 -11.34 10.85
N PRO A 12 -12.49 -10.27 11.05
CA PRO A 12 -12.77 -9.33 9.96
C PRO A 12 -11.43 -8.86 9.38
N PRO A 13 -11.34 -8.69 8.04
CA PRO A 13 -10.13 -8.17 7.44
C PRO A 13 -9.78 -6.84 8.12
N PRO A 14 -8.49 -6.57 8.40
CA PRO A 14 -8.11 -5.30 9.00
C PRO A 14 -8.64 -4.18 8.11
N GLU A 15 -9.22 -3.14 8.72
CA GLU A 15 -9.66 -1.96 7.97
C GLU A 15 -8.45 -1.43 7.19
N ARG A 16 -8.55 -1.42 5.86
CA ARG A 16 -7.49 -0.94 4.98
C ARG A 16 -7.98 0.32 4.30
N THR A 17 -7.17 1.36 4.34
CA THR A 17 -7.42 2.57 3.56
C THR A 17 -6.75 2.41 2.20
N VAL A 18 -7.51 2.59 1.12
CA VAL A 18 -6.96 2.56 -0.23
C VAL A 18 -6.72 3.98 -0.70
N TYR A 19 -5.50 4.23 -1.17
CA TYR A 19 -5.10 5.50 -1.76
C TYR A 19 -4.88 5.32 -3.25
N ARG A 20 -5.52 6.17 -4.05
CA ARG A 20 -5.13 6.42 -5.44
C ARG A 20 -3.99 7.42 -5.44
N VAL A 21 -2.91 7.07 -6.12
CA VAL A 21 -1.71 7.89 -6.17
C VAL A 21 -1.26 8.13 -7.59
N ALA A 22 -0.97 9.39 -7.90
CA ALA A 22 -0.26 9.79 -9.12
C ALA A 22 1.19 10.09 -8.75
N TYR A 23 2.13 9.52 -9.49
CA TYR A 23 3.56 9.66 -9.20
C TYR A 23 4.39 9.73 -10.48
N THR A 24 5.59 10.28 -10.38
CA THR A 24 6.65 10.18 -11.39
C THR A 24 7.91 9.62 -10.73
N LEU A 25 8.82 9.09 -11.54
CA LEU A 25 10.17 8.76 -11.08
C LEU A 25 11.09 9.96 -11.27
N ALA A 26 12.06 10.12 -10.37
CA ALA A 26 13.06 11.18 -10.45
C ALA A 26 13.85 11.06 -11.76
N GLY A 27 13.81 12.11 -12.57
CA GLY A 27 14.41 12.13 -13.90
C GLY A 27 13.46 11.71 -15.04
N GLU A 28 12.25 11.25 -14.72
CA GLU A 28 11.22 10.93 -15.71
C GLU A 28 10.17 12.03 -15.84
N ARG A 29 9.61 12.16 -17.06
CA ARG A 29 8.47 13.05 -17.36
C ARG A 29 7.14 12.32 -17.40
N ALA A 30 7.14 10.99 -17.28
CA ALA A 30 5.95 10.18 -17.36
C ALA A 30 5.19 10.22 -16.02
N VAL A 31 3.88 10.43 -16.08
CA VAL A 31 3.01 10.34 -14.90
C VAL A 31 2.37 8.96 -14.86
N HIS A 32 2.59 8.27 -13.75
CA HIS A 32 2.04 6.96 -13.45
C HIS A 32 0.93 7.08 -12.41
N ARG A 33 0.00 6.12 -12.42
CA ARG A 33 -1.07 6.02 -11.43
C ARG A 33 -1.10 4.62 -10.85
N ALA A 34 -1.29 4.53 -9.53
CA ALA A 34 -1.40 3.25 -8.82
C ALA A 34 -2.40 3.34 -7.67
N GLU A 35 -2.84 2.18 -7.19
CA GLU A 35 -3.62 2.05 -5.96
C GLU A 35 -2.77 1.39 -4.88
N VAL A 36 -2.67 2.04 -3.73
CA VAL A 36 -1.89 1.59 -2.57
C VAL A 36 -2.83 1.39 -1.40
N ALA A 37 -2.90 0.15 -0.90
CA ALA A 37 -3.62 -0.16 0.31
C ALA A 37 -2.68 0.01 1.50
N VAL A 38 -3.11 0.83 2.46
CA VAL A 38 -2.43 1.08 3.72
C VAL A 38 -3.22 0.41 4.82
N VAL A 39 -2.52 -0.30 5.71
CA VAL A 39 -3.11 -0.95 6.88
C VAL A 39 -2.67 -0.19 8.12
N PRO A 40 -3.57 0.47 8.86
CA PRO A 40 -3.24 1.15 10.10
C PRO A 40 -2.45 0.23 11.06
N GLY A 41 -1.39 0.76 11.67
CA GLY A 41 -0.49 0.00 12.54
C GLY A 41 0.63 -0.77 11.82
N TYR A 42 0.55 -0.95 10.50
CA TYR A 42 1.61 -1.56 9.69
C TYR A 42 2.24 -0.58 8.70
N SER A 43 1.46 0.37 8.19
CA SER A 43 1.91 1.39 7.24
C SER A 43 1.08 2.65 7.41
N GLN A 44 1.63 3.78 6.98
CA GLN A 44 0.94 5.07 6.92
C GLN A 44 0.97 5.63 5.50
N GLU A 45 0.23 6.70 5.25
CA GLU A 45 0.25 7.39 3.94
C GLU A 45 1.68 7.80 3.53
N SER A 46 2.51 8.25 4.49
CA SER A 46 3.91 8.60 4.24
C SER A 46 4.78 7.42 3.77
N ASP A 47 4.35 6.17 3.96
CA ASP A 47 5.05 4.97 3.47
C ASP A 47 4.75 4.66 2.00
N ILE A 48 3.78 5.34 1.38
CA ILE A 48 3.36 5.11 -0.01
C ILE A 48 4.55 5.10 -0.99
N PRO A 49 5.52 6.04 -0.97
CA PRO A 49 6.67 6.00 -1.89
C PRO A 49 7.50 4.73 -1.72
N ARG A 50 7.67 4.27 -0.47
CA ARG A 50 8.42 3.05 -0.14
C ARG A 50 7.68 1.80 -0.63
N ILE A 51 6.36 1.77 -0.46
CA ILE A 51 5.50 0.67 -0.92
C ILE A 51 5.52 0.60 -2.46
N LEU A 52 5.42 1.74 -3.13
CA LEU A 52 5.51 1.81 -4.59
C LEU A 52 6.88 1.34 -5.08
N ALA A 53 7.97 1.80 -4.46
CA ALA A 53 9.32 1.37 -4.83
C ALA A 53 9.52 -0.14 -4.65
N ALA A 54 9.09 -0.71 -3.53
CA ALA A 54 9.14 -2.15 -3.30
C ALA A 54 8.36 -2.93 -4.38
N ARG A 55 7.22 -2.42 -4.85
CA ARG A 55 6.41 -3.05 -5.92
C ARG A 55 7.06 -2.93 -7.31
N LEU A 56 7.68 -1.79 -7.61
CA LEU A 56 8.23 -1.50 -8.93
C LEU A 56 9.63 -2.08 -9.14
N THR A 57 10.51 -1.93 -8.15
CA THR A 57 11.93 -2.28 -8.25
C THR A 57 12.33 -3.47 -7.37
N GLY A 58 11.42 -3.94 -6.51
CA GLY A 58 11.74 -4.93 -5.48
C GLY A 58 12.55 -4.35 -4.31
N ASN A 59 12.92 -3.07 -4.34
CA ASN A 59 13.73 -2.43 -3.33
C ASN A 59 13.03 -1.21 -2.72
N PRO A 60 12.60 -1.26 -1.45
CA PRO A 60 11.94 -0.13 -0.79
C PRO A 60 12.84 1.11 -0.66
N ALA A 61 14.17 0.96 -0.67
CA ALA A 61 15.10 2.09 -0.56
C ALA A 61 15.06 3.02 -1.79
N ASP A 62 14.51 2.56 -2.91
CA ASP A 62 14.25 3.39 -4.09
C ASP A 62 13.07 4.35 -3.91
N GLY A 63 12.36 4.31 -2.76
CA GLY A 63 11.26 5.23 -2.47
C GLY A 63 11.63 6.71 -2.60
N ARG A 64 12.90 7.05 -2.38
CA ARG A 64 13.44 8.41 -2.59
C ARG A 64 13.39 8.90 -4.05
N ARG A 65 13.27 7.98 -5.01
CA ARG A 65 13.14 8.30 -6.44
C ARG A 65 11.69 8.52 -6.84
N ILE A 66 10.73 8.17 -5.99
CA ILE A 66 9.31 8.35 -6.28
C ILE A 66 8.87 9.72 -5.83
N VAL A 67 8.40 10.51 -6.78
CA VAL A 67 7.82 11.83 -6.52
C VAL A 67 6.31 11.70 -6.62
N LEU A 68 5.64 11.86 -5.47
CA LEU A 68 4.18 11.87 -5.42
C LEU A 68 3.67 13.22 -5.94
N LEU A 69 2.74 13.15 -6.89
CA LEU A 69 2.09 14.31 -7.50
C LEU A 69 0.69 14.52 -6.91
N GLU A 70 -0.01 13.42 -6.65
CA GLU A 70 -1.33 13.43 -6.03
C GLU A 70 -1.52 12.18 -5.17
N VAL A 71 -2.13 12.33 -4.00
CA VAL A 71 -2.60 11.24 -3.15
C VAL A 71 -4.06 11.52 -2.80
N ARG A 72 -4.94 10.57 -3.06
CA ARG A 72 -6.36 10.64 -2.71
C ARG A 72 -6.82 9.36 -2.07
N GLU A 73 -7.44 9.46 -0.91
CA GLU A 73 -8.21 8.37 -0.33
C GLU A 73 -9.40 8.01 -1.24
N ARG A 74 -9.78 6.73 -1.23
CA ARG A 74 -10.83 6.14 -2.08
C ARG A 74 -12.15 5.95 -1.36
#